data_AF-A0A3B0PZY9-F1
#
_entry.id   AF-A0A3B0PZY9-F1
#
_cell.length_a   1.000
_cell.length_b   1.000
_cell.length_c   1.000
_cell.angle_alpha   90.00
_cell.angle_beta   90.00
_cell.angle_gamma   90.00
#
_symmetry.space_group_name_H-M   'P 1'
#
loop_
_entity.id
_entity.type
_entity.pdbx_description
1 polymer ?
#
loop_
_entity_poly.entity_id
_entity_poly.type
_entity_poly.pdbx_seq_one_letter_code
_entity_poly.pdbx_strand_id
1 'polypeptide(L)'
;MNKNNKIDFQKYLKKNLSYQKKREYLLTRNALVANDINLMAANVFNPDKNLTEFLVDAHKPTLTITNQDMSGRCWIFAGLNPLRRQTAEKLKVSNFVFSQTYMDFWDKYERANVFLNKMIEKADVELDDRDLKAELQSAGQDGGWYGFFENLVNKYGLVPQEVMPDSFSGHNTFILNELLQVVLIKATKEIRAHKKASQKQKEVVDATLKKVLEMLVLAYGPVPSKFDW
;
A
#
# COMPACT_ATOMS: atom_id res chain seq x y z
N MET A 1 -5.34 32.02 -24.27
CA MET A 1 -4.54 32.45 -23.10
C MET A 1 -4.35 33.96 -23.15
N ASN A 2 -4.75 34.68 -22.09
CA ASN A 2 -4.60 36.13 -21.98
C ASN A 2 -3.11 36.51 -22.06
N LYS A 3 -2.73 37.44 -22.97
CA LYS A 3 -1.32 37.86 -23.15
C LYS A 3 -0.72 38.47 -21.87
N ASN A 4 -1.56 38.91 -20.93
CA ASN A 4 -1.17 39.53 -19.66
C ASN A 4 -0.77 38.54 -18.56
N ASN A 5 -0.98 37.23 -18.74
CA ASN A 5 -0.59 36.20 -17.78
C ASN A 5 0.66 35.40 -18.21
N LYS A 6 1.46 35.95 -19.12
CA LYS A 6 2.71 35.31 -19.55
C LYS A 6 3.78 35.48 -18.48
N ILE A 7 4.59 34.43 -18.30
CA ILE A 7 5.80 34.51 -17.47
C ILE A 7 6.71 35.59 -18.04
N ASP A 8 6.98 36.61 -17.24
CA ASP A 8 7.95 37.64 -17.58
C ASP A 8 9.37 37.10 -17.37
N PHE A 9 9.93 36.51 -18.44
CA PHE A 9 11.25 35.91 -18.43
C PHE A 9 12.33 36.86 -17.92
N GLN A 10 12.29 38.14 -18.31
CA GLN A 10 13.31 39.12 -17.93
C GLN A 10 13.23 39.45 -16.43
N LYS A 11 12.01 39.61 -15.90
CA LYS A 11 11.79 39.78 -14.45
C LYS A 11 12.33 38.59 -13.66
N TYR A 12 12.00 37.37 -14.06
CA TYR A 12 12.43 36.16 -13.33
C TYR A 12 13.92 35.86 -13.52
N LEU A 13 14.52 36.15 -14.68
CA LEU A 13 15.97 36.06 -14.90
C LEU A 13 16.71 37.04 -13.99
N LYS A 14 16.25 38.30 -13.92
CA LYS A 14 16.81 39.30 -13.00
C LYS A 14 16.71 38.83 -11.54
N LYS A 15 15.57 38.24 -11.16
CA LYS A 15 15.39 37.67 -9.81
C LYS A 15 16.32 36.49 -9.55
N ASN A 16 16.48 35.57 -10.50
CA ASN A 16 17.41 34.44 -10.41
C ASN A 16 18.86 34.90 -10.20
N LEU A 17 19.32 35.85 -11.02
CA LEU A 17 20.66 36.44 -10.88
C LEU A 17 20.84 37.13 -9.52
N SER A 18 19.78 37.69 -8.93
CA SER A 18 19.84 38.27 -7.58
C SER A 18 20.08 37.22 -6.49
N TYR A 19 19.57 35.99 -6.65
CA TYR A 19 19.79 34.90 -5.69
C TYR A 19 21.24 34.41 -5.69
N GLN A 20 21.91 34.43 -6.84
CA GLN A 20 23.32 34.04 -6.94
C GLN A 20 24.26 34.96 -6.15
N LYS A 21 23.82 36.18 -5.85
CA LYS A 21 24.60 37.16 -5.08
C LYS A 21 24.35 37.07 -3.57
N LYS A 22 23.36 36.30 -3.11
CA LYS A 22 23.02 36.17 -1.69
C LYS A 22 23.84 35.06 -1.04
N ARG A 23 24.57 35.39 0.01
CA ARG A 23 25.42 34.44 0.73
C ARG A 23 24.62 33.28 1.29
N GLU A 24 23.45 33.52 1.86
CA GLU A 24 22.59 32.49 2.45
C GLU A 24 22.14 31.48 1.38
N TYR A 25 21.84 31.97 0.17
CA TYR A 25 21.45 31.13 -0.96
C TYR A 25 22.61 30.31 -1.49
N LEU A 26 23.81 30.90 -1.59
CA LEU A 26 25.02 30.17 -2.02
C LEU A 26 25.34 29.02 -1.06
N LEU A 27 25.33 29.29 0.25
CA LEU A 27 25.60 28.29 1.28
C LEU A 27 24.54 27.18 1.27
N THR A 28 23.26 27.55 1.31
CA THR A 28 22.15 26.60 1.31
C THR A 28 22.15 25.76 0.03
N ARG A 29 22.38 26.37 -1.14
CA ARG A 29 22.45 25.64 -2.40
C ARG A 29 23.60 24.65 -2.42
N ASN A 30 24.80 25.06 -2.02
CA ASN A 30 25.96 24.15 -2.04
C ASN A 30 25.73 22.96 -1.09
N ALA A 31 25.12 23.20 0.07
CA ALA A 31 24.75 22.14 1.00
C ALA A 31 23.69 21.19 0.42
N LEU A 32 22.60 21.72 -0.14
CA LEU A 32 21.49 20.93 -0.71
C LEU A 32 21.82 20.22 -2.03
N VAL A 33 22.77 20.74 -2.81
CA VAL A 33 23.24 20.07 -4.04
C VAL A 33 24.08 18.84 -3.71
N ALA A 34 24.84 18.88 -2.62
CA ALA A 34 25.74 17.80 -2.23
C ALA A 34 25.11 16.76 -1.31
N ASN A 35 23.95 17.05 -0.68
CA ASN A 35 23.38 16.24 0.39
C ASN A 35 21.86 16.10 0.32
N ASP A 36 21.32 15.09 1.01
CA ASP A 36 19.89 14.92 1.21
C ASP A 36 19.28 16.09 2.00
N ILE A 37 18.14 16.60 1.55
CA ILE A 37 17.48 17.76 2.15
C ILE A 37 17.03 17.53 3.59
N ASN A 38 16.64 16.30 3.95
CA ASN A 38 16.20 15.97 5.30
C ASN A 38 17.37 16.03 6.30
N LEU A 39 18.56 15.62 5.86
CA LEU A 39 19.78 15.75 6.68
C LEU A 39 20.13 17.23 6.90
N MET A 40 19.99 18.07 5.88
CA MET A 40 20.29 19.50 5.99
C MET A 40 19.24 20.27 6.82
N ALA A 41 17.98 19.82 6.80
CA ALA A 41 16.90 20.39 7.59
C ALA A 41 16.86 19.89 9.05
N ALA A 42 17.68 18.89 9.39
CA ALA A 42 17.71 18.32 10.74
C ALA A 42 18.24 19.33 11.77
N ASN A 43 17.35 19.93 12.55
CA ASN A 43 17.76 20.67 13.75
C ASN A 43 18.09 19.69 14.88
N VAL A 44 19.38 19.40 15.10
CA VAL A 44 19.87 18.51 16.17
C VAL A 44 19.82 19.15 17.56
N PHE A 45 19.63 20.46 17.64
CA PHE A 45 19.53 21.22 18.89
C PHE A 45 18.08 21.41 19.35
N ASN A 46 17.12 20.72 18.73
CA ASN A 46 15.75 20.73 19.23
C ASN A 46 15.68 19.88 20.52
N PRO A 47 15.46 20.48 21.71
CA PRO A 47 15.47 19.75 22.98
C PRO A 47 14.35 18.69 23.06
N ASP A 48 13.30 18.81 22.24
CA ASP A 48 12.16 17.90 22.23
C ASP A 48 12.36 16.67 21.32
N LYS A 49 13.49 16.57 20.58
CA LYS A 49 13.64 15.54 19.52
C LYS A 49 13.96 14.13 20.01
N ASN A 50 14.42 13.95 21.24
CA ASN A 50 14.92 12.67 21.74
C ASN A 50 14.33 12.29 23.11
N LEU A 51 13.06 12.64 23.36
CA LEU A 51 12.34 12.08 24.51
C LEU A 51 12.04 10.59 24.23
N THR A 52 13.02 9.76 24.56
CA THR A 52 12.90 8.29 24.56
C THR A 52 12.49 7.77 25.94
N GLU A 53 12.43 8.66 26.93
CA GLU A 53 11.93 8.37 28.27
C GLU A 53 10.41 8.49 28.29
N PHE A 54 9.74 7.34 28.31
CA PHE A 54 8.30 7.26 28.53
C PHE A 54 8.05 6.91 30.01
N LEU A 55 7.31 7.75 30.73
CA LEU A 55 6.95 7.52 32.14
C LEU A 55 6.08 6.27 32.34
N VAL A 56 5.38 5.85 31.29
CA VAL A 56 4.61 4.61 31.25
C VAL A 56 5.29 3.69 30.26
N ASP A 57 6.08 2.76 30.79
CA ASP A 57 6.66 1.70 30.00
C ASP A 57 5.69 0.52 29.90
N ALA A 58 5.09 0.34 28.72
CA ALA A 58 4.25 -0.82 28.43
C ALA A 58 5.07 -2.04 27.93
N HIS A 59 6.41 -1.98 27.95
CA HIS A 59 7.33 -3.02 27.51
C HIS A 59 7.37 -4.21 28.48
N LYS A 60 6.59 -5.23 28.14
CA LYS A 60 6.92 -6.64 28.42
C LYS A 60 7.88 -7.14 27.31
N PRO A 61 8.53 -8.33 27.41
CA PRO A 61 9.59 -8.76 26.50
C PRO A 61 9.28 -8.37 25.06
N THR A 62 10.16 -7.56 24.48
CA THR A 62 9.95 -6.98 23.16
C THR A 62 10.03 -8.09 22.14
N LEU A 63 8.86 -8.54 21.68
CA LEU A 63 8.74 -9.37 20.49
C LEU A 63 9.57 -8.73 19.36
N THR A 64 10.15 -9.53 18.48
CA THR A 64 10.97 -8.98 17.39
C THR A 64 10.18 -7.96 16.59
N ILE A 65 10.83 -6.86 16.21
CA ILE A 65 10.23 -5.82 15.38
C ILE A 65 9.86 -6.42 14.03
N THR A 66 8.67 -6.08 13.54
CA THR A 66 8.19 -6.47 12.21
C THR A 66 8.45 -5.35 11.22
N ASN A 67 8.81 -5.67 9.98
CA ASN A 67 9.07 -4.70 8.92
C ASN A 67 8.21 -5.05 7.69
N GLN A 68 7.49 -4.05 7.16
CA GLN A 68 6.67 -4.21 5.95
C GLN A 68 7.45 -4.01 4.65
N ASP A 69 8.68 -3.51 4.74
CA ASP A 69 9.56 -3.21 3.62
C ASP A 69 8.91 -2.30 2.57
N MET A 70 9.06 -2.61 1.29
CA MET A 70 8.56 -1.83 0.16
C MET A 70 7.11 -2.23 -0.18
N SER A 71 6.25 -2.24 0.83
CA SER A 71 4.81 -2.52 0.67
C SER A 71 3.95 -1.51 1.44
N GLY A 72 2.69 -1.35 1.04
CA GLY A 72 1.69 -0.51 1.70
C GLY A 72 0.87 -1.23 2.77
N ARG A 73 1.42 -2.28 3.40
CA ARG A 73 0.71 -3.21 4.30
C ARG A 73 0.63 -2.73 5.76
N CYS A 74 0.88 -1.45 6.05
CA CYS A 74 0.97 -0.93 7.42
C CYS A 74 -0.25 -1.25 8.29
N TRP A 75 -1.45 -1.24 7.70
CA TRP A 75 -2.70 -1.56 8.37
C TRP A 75 -2.80 -3.04 8.80
N ILE A 76 -2.26 -3.96 7.99
CA ILE A 76 -2.15 -5.39 8.35
C ILE A 76 -1.16 -5.56 9.50
N PHE A 77 0.02 -4.95 9.41
CA PHE A 77 1.04 -5.02 10.46
C PHE A 77 0.52 -4.41 11.77
N ALA A 78 -0.14 -3.24 11.71
CA ALA A 78 -0.74 -2.58 12.86
C ALA A 78 -1.88 -3.39 13.49
N GLY A 79 -2.70 -4.09 12.69
CA GLY A 79 -3.74 -4.99 13.18
C GLY A 79 -3.18 -6.24 13.86
N LEU A 80 -2.12 -6.85 13.29
CA LEU A 80 -1.52 -8.08 13.82
C LEU A 80 -0.61 -7.86 15.03
N ASN A 81 0.03 -6.70 15.16
CA ASN A 81 0.98 -6.42 16.23
C ASN A 81 0.40 -6.51 17.66
N PRO A 82 -0.80 -5.98 17.95
CA PRO A 82 -1.46 -6.20 19.23
C PRO A 82 -1.84 -7.66 19.45
N LEU A 83 -2.30 -8.37 18.40
CA LEU A 83 -2.73 -9.76 18.50
C LEU A 83 -1.55 -10.69 18.78
N ARG A 84 -0.42 -10.52 18.10
CA ARG A 84 0.76 -11.39 18.29
C ARG A 84 1.33 -11.28 19.69
N ARG A 85 1.23 -10.10 20.32
CA ARG A 85 1.58 -9.91 21.74
C ARG A 85 0.71 -10.78 22.64
N GLN A 86 -0.61 -10.70 22.49
CA GLN A 86 -1.53 -11.52 23.28
C GLN A 86 -1.31 -13.02 23.04
N THR A 87 -1.04 -13.42 21.79
CA THR A 87 -0.73 -14.80 21.44
C THR A 87 0.56 -15.28 22.10
N ALA A 88 1.65 -14.50 22.02
CA ALA A 88 2.92 -14.85 22.65
C ALA A 88 2.78 -15.00 24.17
N GLU A 89 2.06 -14.09 24.82
CA GLU A 89 1.77 -14.16 26.27
C GLU A 89 0.96 -15.43 26.63
N LYS A 90 -0.07 -15.76 25.84
CA LYS A 90 -0.90 -16.95 26.06
C LYS A 90 -0.14 -18.26 25.85
N LEU A 91 0.69 -18.32 24.82
CA LEU A 91 1.49 -19.51 24.47
C LEU A 91 2.79 -19.63 25.26
N LYS A 92 3.17 -18.59 26.02
CA LYS A 92 4.43 -18.51 26.76
C LYS A 92 5.67 -18.66 25.88
N VAL A 93 5.62 -18.12 24.66
CA VAL A 93 6.75 -18.09 23.73
C VAL A 93 7.44 -16.73 23.78
N SER A 94 8.76 -16.72 23.56
CA SER A 94 9.57 -15.49 23.58
C SER A 94 9.29 -14.59 22.38
N ASN A 95 8.83 -15.15 21.27
CA ASN A 95 8.49 -14.43 20.05
C ASN A 95 7.37 -15.13 19.28
N PHE A 96 6.55 -14.34 18.60
CA PHE A 96 5.51 -14.85 17.70
C PHE A 96 5.19 -13.78 16.65
N VAL A 97 4.99 -14.22 15.40
CA VAL A 97 4.59 -13.36 14.28
C VAL A 97 3.51 -14.07 13.48
N PHE A 98 2.42 -13.37 13.18
CA PHE A 98 1.43 -13.84 12.23
C PHE A 98 1.88 -13.55 10.79
N SER A 99 1.51 -14.41 9.84
CA SER A 99 1.80 -14.18 8.42
C SER A 99 1.06 -12.95 7.89
N GLN A 100 1.80 -11.89 7.57
CA GLN A 100 1.27 -10.70 6.92
C GLN A 100 0.97 -10.98 5.44
N THR A 101 1.78 -11.83 4.79
CA THR A 101 1.54 -12.28 3.41
C THR A 101 0.24 -13.08 3.28
N TYR A 102 -0.13 -13.90 4.27
CA TYR A 102 -1.43 -14.58 4.28
C TYR A 102 -2.61 -13.60 4.25
N MET A 103 -2.53 -12.53 5.06
CA MET A 103 -3.57 -11.50 5.09
C MET A 103 -3.61 -10.69 3.79
N ASP A 104 -2.46 -10.33 3.26
CA ASP A 104 -2.35 -9.56 2.02
C ASP A 104 -2.80 -10.36 0.78
N PHE A 105 -2.57 -11.68 0.77
CA PHE A 105 -3.13 -12.58 -0.25
C PHE A 105 -4.65 -12.44 -0.32
N TRP A 106 -5.32 -12.60 0.82
CA TRP A 106 -6.77 -12.56 0.86
C TRP A 106 -7.33 -11.16 0.64
N ASP A 107 -6.66 -10.11 1.14
CA ASP A 107 -7.04 -8.72 0.83
C ASP A 107 -7.03 -8.49 -0.69
N LYS A 108 -5.94 -8.81 -1.38
CA LYS A 108 -5.82 -8.59 -2.82
C LYS A 108 -6.88 -9.36 -3.61
N TYR A 109 -7.15 -10.60 -3.21
CA TYR A 109 -8.17 -11.42 -3.85
C TYR A 109 -9.59 -10.86 -3.66
N GLU A 110 -9.96 -10.50 -2.43
CA GLU A 110 -11.28 -9.92 -2.12
C GLU A 110 -11.46 -8.55 -2.76
N ARG A 111 -10.40 -7.73 -2.75
CA ARG A 111 -10.41 -6.41 -3.36
C ARG A 111 -10.58 -6.47 -4.87
N ALA A 112 -9.96 -7.45 -5.53
CA ALA A 112 -10.21 -7.71 -6.94
C ALA A 112 -11.69 -8.02 -7.19
N ASN A 113 -12.31 -8.85 -6.36
CA ASN A 113 -13.74 -9.17 -6.47
C ASN A 113 -14.62 -7.93 -6.25
N VAL A 114 -14.38 -7.15 -5.20
CA VAL A 114 -15.11 -5.89 -4.93
C VAL A 114 -14.96 -4.90 -6.09
N PHE A 115 -13.74 -4.72 -6.59
CA PHE A 115 -13.46 -3.85 -7.73
C PHE A 115 -14.26 -4.26 -8.96
N LEU A 116 -14.23 -5.54 -9.33
CA LEU A 116 -14.93 -6.03 -10.52
C LEU A 116 -16.46 -5.84 -10.41
N ASN A 117 -17.04 -6.05 -9.23
CA ASN A 117 -18.46 -5.78 -8.99
C ASN A 117 -18.79 -4.28 -9.13
N LYS A 118 -17.95 -3.39 -8.59
CA LYS A 118 -18.09 -1.94 -8.83
C LYS A 118 -18.02 -1.59 -10.32
N MET A 119 -17.21 -2.29 -11.11
CA MET A 119 -17.10 -2.04 -12.56
C MET A 119 -18.35 -2.49 -13.32
N ILE A 120 -19.06 -3.52 -12.84
CA ILE A 120 -20.38 -3.89 -13.35
C ILE A 120 -21.38 -2.78 -13.04
N GLU A 121 -21.44 -2.30 -11.79
CA GLU A 121 -22.33 -1.22 -11.37
C GLU A 121 -22.07 0.09 -12.13
N LYS A 122 -20.79 0.37 -12.43
CA LYS A 122 -20.34 1.55 -13.15
C LYS A 122 -20.18 1.32 -14.67
N ALA A 123 -20.76 0.25 -15.23
CA ALA A 123 -20.52 -0.10 -16.63
C ALA A 123 -21.00 0.97 -17.64
N ASP A 124 -22.01 1.76 -17.26
CA ASP A 124 -22.58 2.86 -18.07
C ASP A 124 -22.03 4.24 -17.71
N VAL A 125 -21.20 4.37 -16.67
CA VAL A 125 -20.62 5.66 -16.25
C VAL A 125 -19.60 6.13 -17.29
N GLU A 126 -19.58 7.42 -17.61
CA GLU A 126 -18.62 8.01 -18.57
C GLU A 126 -17.17 7.85 -18.10
N LEU A 127 -16.24 7.67 -19.04
CA LEU A 127 -14.83 7.43 -18.70
C LEU A 127 -14.14 8.65 -18.08
N ASP A 128 -14.69 9.85 -18.28
CA ASP A 128 -14.16 11.07 -17.69
C ASP A 128 -14.67 11.35 -16.27
N ASP A 129 -15.65 10.55 -15.80
CA ASP A 129 -16.18 10.61 -14.45
C ASP A 129 -15.08 10.49 -13.40
N ARG A 130 -15.15 11.36 -12.40
CA ARG A 130 -14.12 11.48 -11.37
C ARG A 130 -14.07 10.22 -10.49
N ASP A 131 -15.23 9.69 -10.13
CA ASP A 131 -15.31 8.56 -9.21
C ASP A 131 -14.86 7.27 -9.91
N LEU A 132 -15.27 7.06 -11.16
CA LEU A 132 -14.76 5.96 -11.98
C LEU A 132 -13.24 6.03 -12.11
N LYS A 133 -12.68 7.21 -12.45
CA LYS A 133 -11.22 7.39 -12.53
C LYS A 133 -10.52 7.04 -11.22
N ALA A 134 -11.05 7.48 -10.09
CA ALA A 134 -10.48 7.17 -8.77
C ALA A 134 -10.48 5.66 -8.47
N GLU A 135 -11.56 4.95 -8.81
CA GLU A 135 -11.62 3.49 -8.67
C GLU A 135 -10.63 2.78 -9.59
N LEU A 136 -10.50 3.19 -10.85
CA LEU A 136 -9.53 2.62 -11.79
C LEU A 136 -8.08 2.82 -11.32
N GLN A 137 -7.78 3.98 -10.73
CA GLN A 137 -6.46 4.31 -10.19
C GLN A 137 -6.12 3.52 -8.92
N SER A 138 -7.12 3.10 -8.15
CA SER A 138 -6.91 2.35 -6.89
C SER A 138 -6.81 0.83 -7.08
N ALA A 139 -7.09 0.33 -8.29
CA ALA A 139 -7.00 -1.09 -8.61
C ALA A 139 -5.60 -1.66 -8.28
N GLY A 140 -5.58 -2.77 -7.54
CA GLY A 140 -4.35 -3.49 -7.16
C GLY A 140 -3.57 -2.91 -5.97
N GLN A 141 -3.96 -1.77 -5.38
CA GLN A 141 -3.23 -1.16 -4.26
C GLN A 141 -3.34 -1.94 -2.94
N ASP A 142 -2.37 -1.76 -2.03
CA ASP A 142 -2.29 -2.45 -0.73
C ASP A 142 -3.15 -1.83 0.38
N GLY A 143 -3.27 -0.50 0.39
CA GLY A 143 -3.78 0.24 1.54
C GLY A 143 -5.18 -0.20 2.00
N GLY A 144 -5.41 -0.20 3.31
CA GLY A 144 -6.67 -0.63 3.91
C GLY A 144 -6.97 0.03 5.25
N TRP A 145 -8.15 -0.29 5.78
CA TRP A 145 -8.69 0.26 7.02
C TRP A 145 -8.93 -0.87 8.03
N TYR A 146 -9.10 -0.53 9.31
CA TYR A 146 -9.32 -1.52 10.36
C TYR A 146 -10.53 -2.45 10.08
N GLY A 147 -11.62 -1.92 9.53
CA GLY A 147 -12.78 -2.75 9.16
C GLY A 147 -12.48 -3.80 8.09
N PHE A 148 -11.51 -3.54 7.20
CA PHE A 148 -11.07 -4.55 6.22
C PHE A 148 -10.31 -5.66 6.92
N PHE A 149 -9.49 -5.30 7.92
CA PHE A 149 -8.68 -6.25 8.67
C PHE A 149 -9.59 -7.19 9.46
N GLU A 150 -10.58 -6.65 10.17
CA GLU A 150 -11.57 -7.42 10.90
C GLU A 150 -12.34 -8.38 9.97
N ASN A 151 -12.80 -7.92 8.79
CA ASN A 151 -13.50 -8.77 7.83
C ASN A 151 -12.64 -9.95 7.35
N LEU A 152 -11.36 -9.69 7.05
CA LEU A 152 -10.42 -10.74 6.63
C LEU A 152 -10.16 -11.74 7.76
N VAL A 153 -9.92 -11.28 8.98
CA VAL A 153 -9.72 -12.15 10.15
C VAL A 153 -10.97 -13.01 10.40
N ASN A 154 -12.16 -12.43 10.35
CA ASN A 154 -13.41 -13.15 10.58
C ASN A 154 -13.69 -14.20 9.50
N LYS A 155 -13.25 -13.96 8.26
CA LYS A 155 -13.51 -14.87 7.13
C LYS A 155 -12.44 -15.95 6.95
N TYR A 156 -11.17 -15.59 7.09
CA TYR A 156 -10.03 -16.44 6.76
C TYR A 156 -9.23 -16.88 7.98
N GLY A 157 -9.41 -16.23 9.12
CA GLY A 157 -8.59 -16.46 10.30
C GLY A 157 -7.17 -15.92 10.13
N LEU A 158 -6.25 -16.47 10.92
CA LEU A 158 -4.85 -16.07 10.95
C LEU A 158 -3.96 -17.32 10.99
N VAL A 159 -2.76 -17.23 10.43
CA VAL A 159 -1.75 -18.29 10.51
C VAL A 159 -0.41 -17.73 11.00
N PRO A 160 0.41 -18.54 11.71
CA PRO A 160 1.79 -18.18 12.03
C PRO A 160 2.62 -17.87 10.78
N GLN A 161 3.62 -17.01 10.90
CA GLN A 161 4.51 -16.65 9.79
C GLN A 161 5.27 -17.87 9.25
N GLU A 162 5.57 -18.86 10.10
CA GLU A 162 6.24 -20.11 9.71
C GLU A 162 5.37 -20.98 8.80
N VAL A 163 4.05 -20.85 8.87
CA VAL A 163 3.09 -21.62 8.05
C VAL A 163 2.95 -21.02 6.66
N MET A 164 3.01 -19.68 6.54
CA MET A 164 3.04 -19.00 5.25
C MET A 164 4.08 -17.87 5.31
N PRO A 165 5.35 -18.15 4.93
CA PRO A 165 6.43 -17.17 5.00
C PRO A 165 6.25 -16.06 3.97
N ASP A 166 6.92 -14.92 4.20
CA ASP A 166 6.93 -13.84 3.22
C ASP A 166 7.73 -14.27 1.97
N SER A 167 7.18 -13.90 0.81
CA SER A 167 7.84 -14.01 -0.49
C SER A 167 8.56 -12.70 -0.83
N PHE A 168 9.34 -12.69 -1.92
CA PHE A 168 9.88 -11.43 -2.44
C PHE A 168 8.77 -10.40 -2.72
N SER A 169 7.66 -10.83 -3.31
CA SER A 169 6.52 -9.95 -3.57
C SER A 169 5.83 -9.49 -2.29
N GLY A 170 5.91 -10.24 -1.19
CA GLY A 170 5.45 -9.79 0.13
C GLY A 170 6.25 -8.58 0.60
N HIS A 171 7.58 -8.61 0.46
CA HIS A 171 8.46 -7.49 0.82
C HIS A 171 8.46 -6.33 -0.20
N ASN A 172 8.02 -6.58 -1.44
CA ASN A 172 7.96 -5.60 -2.51
C ASN A 172 6.74 -5.83 -3.41
N THR A 173 5.64 -5.15 -3.11
CA THR A 173 4.35 -5.35 -3.79
C THR A 173 4.23 -4.55 -5.08
N PHE A 174 5.15 -3.63 -5.38
CA PHE A 174 5.02 -2.65 -6.47
C PHE A 174 4.67 -3.31 -7.83
N ILE A 175 5.48 -4.27 -8.28
CA ILE A 175 5.27 -4.93 -9.58
C ILE A 175 4.00 -5.79 -9.57
N LEU A 176 3.72 -6.49 -8.46
CA LEU A 176 2.50 -7.29 -8.34
C LEU A 176 1.26 -6.40 -8.48
N ASN A 177 1.27 -5.23 -7.84
CA ASN A 177 0.16 -4.27 -7.88
C ASN A 177 -0.06 -3.73 -9.30
N GLU A 178 1.02 -3.39 -10.03
CA GLU A 178 0.89 -2.95 -11.42
C GLU A 178 0.32 -4.04 -12.32
N LEU A 179 0.78 -5.29 -12.17
CA LEU A 179 0.26 -6.41 -12.96
C LEU A 179 -1.21 -6.71 -12.64
N LEU A 180 -1.59 -6.67 -11.35
CA LEU A 180 -2.98 -6.81 -10.94
C LEU A 180 -3.85 -5.69 -11.53
N GLN A 181 -3.37 -4.44 -11.49
CA GLN A 181 -4.06 -3.32 -12.11
C GLN A 181 -4.28 -3.55 -13.61
N VAL A 182 -3.27 -3.99 -14.37
CA VAL A 182 -3.42 -4.29 -15.80
C VAL A 182 -4.52 -5.32 -16.04
N VAL A 183 -4.53 -6.42 -15.27
CA VAL A 183 -5.54 -7.48 -15.39
C VAL A 183 -6.94 -6.95 -15.07
N LEU A 184 -7.08 -6.21 -13.98
CA LEU A 184 -8.36 -5.64 -13.55
C LEU A 184 -8.90 -4.60 -14.53
N ILE A 185 -8.05 -3.72 -15.07
CA ILE A 185 -8.45 -2.72 -16.06
C ILE A 185 -8.85 -3.36 -17.38
N LYS A 186 -8.16 -4.43 -17.80
CA LYS A 186 -8.56 -5.21 -18.98
C LYS A 186 -9.96 -5.81 -18.78
N ALA A 187 -10.21 -6.40 -17.62
CA ALA A 187 -11.52 -6.93 -17.26
C ALA A 187 -12.60 -5.84 -17.25
N THR A 188 -12.31 -4.64 -16.72
CA THR A 188 -13.23 -3.49 -16.79
C THR A 188 -13.65 -3.17 -18.23
N LYS A 189 -12.70 -3.14 -19.17
CA LYS A 189 -13.01 -2.89 -20.58
C LYS A 189 -13.98 -3.94 -21.13
N GLU A 190 -13.76 -5.22 -20.82
CA GLU A 190 -14.60 -6.32 -21.25
C GLU A 190 -15.99 -6.28 -20.60
N ILE A 191 -16.07 -5.97 -19.30
CA ILE A 191 -17.33 -5.78 -18.55
C ILE A 191 -18.18 -4.68 -19.19
N ARG A 192 -17.56 -3.54 -19.54
CA ARG A 192 -18.25 -2.40 -20.17
C ARG A 192 -18.71 -2.70 -21.59
N ALA A 193 -17.92 -3.47 -22.35
CA ALA A 193 -18.33 -3.93 -23.68
C ALA A 193 -19.58 -4.83 -23.63
N HIS A 194 -19.78 -5.54 -22.52
CA HIS A 194 -20.90 -6.45 -22.29
C HIS A 194 -21.94 -5.89 -21.30
N LYS A 195 -22.07 -4.56 -21.17
CA LYS A 195 -22.95 -3.91 -20.18
C LYS A 195 -24.44 -4.33 -20.20
N LYS A 196 -24.92 -4.85 -21.33
CA LYS A 196 -26.30 -5.37 -21.48
C LYS A 196 -26.42 -6.89 -21.31
N ALA A 197 -25.31 -7.59 -21.07
CA ALA A 197 -25.23 -9.04 -21.01
C ALA A 197 -24.65 -9.46 -19.65
N SER A 198 -25.49 -9.46 -18.62
CA SER A 198 -25.11 -9.78 -17.24
C SER A 198 -24.39 -11.13 -17.10
N GLN A 199 -24.82 -12.14 -17.87
CA GLN A 199 -24.15 -13.44 -17.89
C GLN A 199 -22.71 -13.35 -18.41
N LYS A 200 -22.46 -12.53 -19.44
CA LYS A 200 -21.11 -12.30 -19.97
C LYS A 200 -20.24 -11.51 -19.01
N GLN A 201 -20.81 -10.54 -18.29
CA GLN A 201 -20.07 -9.84 -17.24
C GLN A 201 -19.64 -10.80 -16.13
N LYS A 202 -20.52 -11.70 -15.67
CA LYS A 202 -20.17 -12.73 -14.68
C LYS A 202 -19.05 -13.65 -15.16
N GLU A 203 -19.12 -14.13 -16.41
CA GLU A 203 -18.06 -14.95 -17.01
C GLU A 203 -16.69 -14.23 -17.01
N VAL A 204 -16.68 -12.91 -17.32
CA VAL A 204 -15.46 -12.09 -17.25
C VAL A 204 -14.95 -11.98 -15.81
N VAL A 205 -15.84 -11.76 -14.83
CA VAL A 205 -15.46 -11.70 -13.41
C VAL A 205 -14.83 -13.01 -12.95
N ASP A 206 -15.49 -14.15 -13.19
CA ASP A 206 -15.01 -15.46 -12.77
C ASP A 206 -13.65 -15.80 -13.39
N ALA A 207 -13.50 -15.55 -14.70
CA ALA A 207 -12.23 -15.75 -15.40
C ALA A 207 -11.10 -14.84 -14.85
N THR A 208 -11.44 -13.59 -14.53
CA THR A 208 -10.48 -12.62 -13.98
C THR A 208 -10.08 -13.00 -12.57
N LEU A 209 -11.01 -13.41 -11.70
CA LEU A 209 -10.71 -13.84 -10.35
C LEU A 209 -9.86 -15.11 -10.34
N LYS A 210 -10.12 -16.06 -11.23
CA LYS A 210 -9.22 -17.20 -11.43
C LYS A 210 -7.81 -16.73 -11.78
N LYS A 211 -7.67 -15.74 -12.66
CA LYS A 211 -6.36 -15.21 -13.04
C LYS A 211 -5.65 -14.49 -11.89
N VAL A 212 -6.38 -13.70 -11.11
CA VAL A 212 -5.87 -13.05 -9.91
C VAL A 212 -5.39 -14.09 -8.91
N LEU A 213 -6.16 -15.15 -8.68
CA LEU A 213 -5.76 -16.25 -7.81
C LEU A 213 -4.46 -16.92 -8.27
N GLU A 214 -4.34 -17.23 -9.56
CA GLU A 214 -3.09 -17.75 -10.15
C GLU A 214 -1.90 -16.82 -9.90
N MET A 215 -2.08 -15.51 -10.11
CA MET A 215 -1.02 -14.51 -9.89
C MET A 215 -0.59 -14.45 -8.43
N LEU A 216 -1.55 -14.46 -7.51
CA LEU A 216 -1.26 -14.42 -6.07
C LEU A 216 -0.57 -15.70 -5.61
N VAL A 217 -0.98 -16.88 -6.09
CA VAL A 217 -0.31 -18.15 -5.78
C VAL A 217 1.13 -18.16 -6.31
N LEU A 218 1.37 -17.61 -7.50
CA LEU A 218 2.73 -17.51 -8.06
C LEU A 218 3.60 -16.49 -7.30
N ALA A 219 3.01 -15.39 -6.84
CA ALA A 219 3.74 -14.32 -6.16
C ALA A 219 4.02 -14.65 -4.69
N TYR A 220 3.03 -15.21 -3.98
CA TYR A 220 3.03 -15.40 -2.53
C TYR A 220 3.15 -16.86 -2.09
N GLY A 221 2.97 -17.80 -3.02
CA GLY A 221 2.85 -19.22 -2.69
C GLY A 221 1.40 -19.65 -2.44
N PRO A 222 1.15 -20.97 -2.40
CA PRO A 222 -0.17 -21.51 -2.12
C PRO A 222 -0.60 -21.23 -0.67
N VAL A 223 -1.87 -20.93 -0.48
CA VAL A 223 -2.43 -20.68 0.85
C VAL A 223 -2.61 -22.00 1.61
N PRO A 224 -2.19 -22.08 2.89
CA PRO A 224 -2.40 -23.27 3.72
C PRO A 224 -3.89 -23.49 4.00
N SER A 225 -4.37 -24.72 3.82
CA SER A 225 -5.74 -25.13 4.20
C SER A 225 -5.80 -25.82 5.57
N LYS A 226 -4.70 -26.47 5.98
CA LYS A 226 -4.45 -27.10 7.28
C LYS A 226 -2.97 -27.03 7.56
N PHE A 227 -2.58 -26.99 8.83
CA PHE A 227 -1.19 -26.99 9.26
C PHE A 227 -1.10 -27.55 10.68
N ASP A 228 0.05 -28.14 10.98
CA ASP A 228 0.47 -28.46 12.35
C ASP A 228 1.51 -27.41 12.76
N TRP A 229 1.33 -26.80 13.93
CA TRP A 229 2.20 -25.76 14.47
C TRP A 229 2.27 -25.84 15.99
#